data_AF-A0AAV6VI85-F1
#
_entry.id   AF-A0AAV6VI85-F1
#
_cell.length_a   1.000
_cell.length_b   1.000
_cell.length_c   1.000
_cell.angle_alpha   90.00
_cell.angle_beta   90.00
_cell.angle_gamma   90.00
#
_symmetry.space_group_name_H-M   'P 1'
#
loop_
_entity.id
_entity.type
_entity.pdbx_description
1 polymer ?
#
loop_
_entity_poly.entity_id
_entity_poly.type
_entity_poly.pdbx_seq_one_letter_code
_entity_poly.pdbx_strand_id
1 'polypeptide(L)'
;MARKRGAKKPKVHLIFDEKERSDYLTGFHKRNLERKVKKKEQIDNMLKAEKRKIKQSTKEAFSNALMTQRSVPEIQHLLEPTTYDLPDHTVTITKVKDLTSIDCTTTMNMDGTVPTFSVAGKSQDEVDKLRKLIKDLKTKRVKTLVKSKAHGEIKRHQRKENKQKARRMRQLFQKGVKKTKKKNQKKQKK
;
A
#
# COMPACT_ATOMS: atom_id res chain seq x y z
N MET A 1 -18.02 -52.14 -47.07
CA MET A 1 -18.18 -52.57 -45.66
C MET A 1 -18.93 -51.51 -44.87
N ALA A 2 -20.10 -51.84 -44.30
CA ALA A 2 -20.95 -50.88 -43.61
C ALA A 2 -20.45 -50.60 -42.17
N ARG A 3 -20.22 -49.32 -41.83
CA ARG A 3 -19.80 -48.92 -40.48
C ARG A 3 -20.96 -49.08 -39.49
N LYS A 4 -20.77 -49.94 -38.48
CA LYS A 4 -21.70 -50.16 -37.37
C LYS A 4 -21.89 -48.84 -36.60
N ARG A 5 -23.11 -48.29 -36.58
CA ARG A 5 -23.43 -47.07 -35.83
C ARG A 5 -23.24 -47.35 -34.34
N GLY A 6 -22.26 -46.70 -33.72
CA GLY A 6 -21.94 -46.87 -32.29
C GLY A 6 -23.13 -46.56 -31.40
N ALA A 7 -23.27 -47.30 -30.29
CA ALA A 7 -24.36 -47.15 -29.34
C ALA A 7 -24.46 -45.69 -28.84
N LYS A 8 -25.67 -45.12 -28.86
CA LYS A 8 -25.92 -43.75 -28.41
C LYS A 8 -25.62 -43.66 -26.91
N LYS A 9 -24.79 -42.71 -26.52
CA LYS A 9 -24.49 -42.45 -25.10
C LYS A 9 -25.79 -42.07 -24.36
N PRO A 10 -25.98 -42.55 -23.11
CA PRO A 10 -27.16 -42.20 -22.34
C PRO A 10 -27.19 -40.68 -22.06
N LYS A 11 -28.40 -40.13 -21.92
CA LYS A 11 -28.61 -38.72 -21.62
C LYS A 11 -28.13 -38.43 -20.20
N VAL A 12 -27.34 -37.36 -20.04
CA VAL A 12 -26.88 -36.89 -18.73
C VAL A 12 -27.89 -35.88 -18.21
N HIS A 13 -28.48 -36.17 -17.06
CA HIS A 13 -29.38 -35.25 -16.36
C HIS A 13 -28.57 -34.40 -15.40
N LEU A 14 -28.47 -33.11 -15.70
CA LEU A 14 -27.81 -32.14 -14.85
C LEU A 14 -28.84 -31.57 -13.87
N ILE A 15 -28.82 -32.06 -12.64
CA ILE A 15 -29.68 -31.56 -11.56
C ILE A 15 -28.81 -30.68 -10.67
N PHE A 16 -29.23 -29.42 -10.51
CA PHE A 16 -28.57 -28.51 -9.59
C PHE A 16 -29.24 -28.59 -8.23
N ASP A 17 -28.45 -28.53 -7.17
CA ASP A 17 -28.99 -28.17 -5.86
C ASP A 17 -29.49 -26.71 -5.93
N GLU A 18 -30.77 -26.51 -5.66
CA GLU A 18 -31.39 -25.20 -5.74
C GLU A 18 -30.76 -24.19 -4.78
N LYS A 19 -30.25 -24.65 -3.64
CA LYS A 19 -29.58 -23.79 -2.65
C LYS A 19 -28.27 -23.24 -3.22
N GLU A 20 -27.40 -24.11 -3.73
CA GLU A 20 -26.15 -23.70 -4.36
C GLU A 20 -26.40 -22.85 -5.61
N ARG A 21 -27.44 -23.17 -6.39
CA ARG A 21 -27.86 -22.37 -7.54
C ARG A 21 -28.27 -20.96 -7.10
N SER A 22 -29.05 -20.84 -6.03
CA SER A 22 -29.50 -19.55 -5.50
C SER A 22 -28.32 -18.72 -4.97
N ASP A 23 -27.39 -19.33 -4.26
CA ASP A 23 -26.17 -18.71 -3.76
C ASP A 23 -25.25 -18.28 -4.91
N TYR A 24 -25.12 -19.10 -5.94
CA TYR A 24 -24.33 -18.76 -7.13
C TYR A 24 -24.94 -17.57 -7.88
N LEU A 25 -26.25 -17.58 -8.12
CA LEU A 25 -26.96 -16.54 -8.85
C LEU A 25 -27.08 -15.22 -8.06
N THR A 26 -27.16 -15.25 -6.74
CA THR A 26 -27.29 -14.03 -5.93
C THR A 26 -25.97 -13.57 -5.30
N GLY A 27 -24.98 -14.47 -5.20
CA GLY A 27 -23.67 -14.24 -4.57
C GLY A 27 -22.68 -13.40 -5.37
N PHE A 28 -23.12 -12.62 -6.36
CA PHE A 28 -22.23 -11.75 -7.14
C PHE A 28 -21.47 -10.75 -6.26
N HIS A 29 -22.13 -10.16 -5.26
CA HIS A 29 -21.46 -9.24 -4.34
C HIS A 29 -20.34 -9.93 -3.55
N LYS A 30 -20.61 -11.14 -3.06
CA LYS A 30 -19.65 -11.99 -2.34
C LYS A 30 -18.42 -12.29 -3.20
N ARG A 31 -18.62 -12.81 -4.43
CA ARG A 31 -17.54 -13.06 -5.40
C ARG A 31 -16.76 -11.80 -5.77
N ASN A 32 -17.44 -10.66 -5.89
CA ASN A 32 -16.77 -9.42 -6.23
C ASN A 32 -15.89 -8.92 -5.07
N LEU A 33 -16.32 -9.14 -3.83
CA LEU A 33 -15.54 -8.83 -2.64
C LEU A 33 -14.34 -9.79 -2.51
N GLU A 34 -14.55 -11.09 -2.70
CA GLU A 34 -13.49 -12.11 -2.72
C GLU A 34 -12.41 -11.76 -3.76
N ARG A 35 -12.81 -11.43 -5.00
CA ARG A 35 -11.86 -11.00 -6.05
C ARG A 35 -11.06 -9.76 -5.64
N LYS A 36 -11.70 -8.78 -4.98
CA LYS A 36 -11.00 -7.58 -4.48
C LYS A 36 -10.01 -7.92 -3.38
N VAL A 37 -10.38 -8.79 -2.45
CA VAL A 37 -9.50 -9.24 -1.36
C VAL A 37 -8.31 -10.00 -1.93
N LYS A 38 -8.55 -10.98 -2.79
CA LYS A 38 -7.49 -11.75 -3.46
C LYS A 38 -6.52 -10.86 -4.23
N LYS A 39 -7.01 -9.85 -4.95
CA LYS A 39 -6.14 -8.90 -5.67
C LYS A 39 -5.29 -8.07 -4.71
N LYS A 40 -5.83 -7.64 -3.57
CA LYS A 40 -5.06 -6.91 -2.55
C LYS A 40 -3.96 -7.79 -1.94
N GLU A 41 -4.31 -9.01 -1.55
CA GLU A 41 -3.34 -9.96 -0.99
C GLU A 41 -2.22 -10.29 -1.97
N GLN A 42 -2.54 -10.47 -3.25
CA GLN A 42 -1.54 -10.67 -4.30
C GLN A 42 -0.57 -9.49 -4.40
N ILE A 43 -1.09 -8.25 -4.41
CA ILE A 43 -0.25 -7.04 -4.45
C ILE A 43 0.62 -6.95 -3.19
N ASP A 44 0.06 -7.20 -2.01
CA ASP A 44 0.80 -7.13 -0.75
C ASP A 44 1.91 -8.19 -0.69
N ASN A 45 1.65 -9.39 -1.20
CA ASN A 45 2.65 -10.45 -1.29
C ASN A 45 3.78 -10.10 -2.27
N MET A 46 3.45 -9.53 -3.44
CA MET A 46 4.47 -9.04 -4.38
C MET A 46 5.33 -7.94 -3.76
N LEU A 47 4.72 -6.98 -3.05
CA LEU A 47 5.46 -5.92 -2.36
C LEU A 47 6.37 -6.46 -1.26
N LYS A 48 5.93 -7.47 -0.50
CA LYS A 48 6.75 -8.13 0.51
C LYS A 48 7.94 -8.86 -0.13
N ALA A 49 7.71 -9.56 -1.24
CA ALA A 49 8.77 -10.26 -1.97
C ALA A 49 9.81 -9.27 -2.53
N GLU A 50 9.38 -8.17 -3.15
CA GLU A 50 10.27 -7.13 -3.66
C GLU A 50 11.10 -6.49 -2.54
N LYS A 51 10.47 -6.15 -1.40
CA LYS A 51 11.20 -5.62 -0.24
C LYS A 51 12.28 -6.60 0.26
N ARG A 52 11.98 -7.89 0.28
CA ARG A 52 12.96 -8.92 0.67
C ARG A 52 14.11 -8.99 -0.33
N LYS A 53 13.80 -8.96 -1.63
CA LYS A 53 14.79 -8.97 -2.71
C LYS A 53 15.73 -7.77 -2.65
N ILE A 54 15.19 -6.56 -2.42
CA ILE A 54 16.00 -5.34 -2.26
C ILE A 54 16.90 -5.44 -1.02
N LYS A 55 16.37 -5.89 0.12
CA LYS A 55 17.16 -6.07 1.35
C LYS A 55 18.29 -7.08 1.18
N GLN A 56 18.01 -8.17 0.47
CA GLN A 56 19.01 -9.19 0.19
C GLN A 56 20.09 -8.67 -0.77
N SER A 57 19.69 -8.07 -1.89
CA SER A 57 20.61 -7.48 -2.87
C SER A 57 21.49 -6.38 -2.26
N THR A 58 20.93 -5.54 -1.39
CA THR A 58 21.71 -4.52 -0.68
C THR A 58 22.71 -5.12 0.32
N LYS A 59 22.31 -6.16 1.06
CA LYS A 59 23.22 -6.89 1.95
C LYS A 59 24.35 -7.56 1.18
N GLU A 60 24.04 -8.21 0.06
CA GLU A 60 25.03 -8.85 -0.81
C GLU A 60 25.97 -7.81 -1.43
N ALA A 61 25.44 -6.71 -1.95
CA ALA A 61 26.24 -5.61 -2.49
C ALA A 61 27.16 -5.00 -1.43
N PHE A 62 26.68 -4.79 -0.20
CA PHE A 62 27.49 -4.29 0.90
C PHE A 62 28.59 -5.29 1.31
N SER A 63 28.25 -6.58 1.41
CA SER A 63 29.23 -7.64 1.68
C SER A 63 30.32 -7.69 0.60
N ASN A 64 29.92 -7.62 -0.67
CA ASN A 64 30.86 -7.60 -1.78
C ASN A 64 31.74 -6.34 -1.75
N ALA A 65 31.17 -5.17 -1.46
CA ALA A 65 31.93 -3.93 -1.31
C ALA A 65 32.98 -4.05 -0.18
N LEU A 66 32.60 -4.60 0.98
CA LEU A 66 33.55 -4.87 2.07
C LEU A 66 34.65 -5.86 1.67
N MET A 67 34.29 -6.92 0.94
CA MET A 67 35.27 -7.90 0.45
C MET A 67 36.24 -7.29 -0.57
N THR A 68 35.77 -6.38 -1.42
CA THR A 68 36.63 -5.62 -2.34
C THR A 68 37.47 -4.55 -1.65
N GLN A 69 37.01 -4.02 -0.51
CA GLN A 69 37.76 -3.06 0.32
C GLN A 69 38.75 -3.71 1.29
N ARG A 70 39.15 -4.97 1.07
CA ARG A 70 40.28 -5.56 1.78
C ARG A 70 41.50 -4.64 1.64
N SER A 71 42.21 -4.42 2.75
CA SER A 71 43.38 -3.56 2.79
C SER A 71 44.43 -4.08 1.81
N VAL A 72 44.72 -3.29 0.78
CA VAL A 72 45.84 -3.57 -0.10
C VAL A 72 47.11 -3.35 0.72
N PRO A 73 47.93 -4.39 0.97
CA PRO A 73 49.04 -4.32 1.92
C PRO A 73 50.06 -3.24 1.52
N GLU A 74 50.22 -2.99 0.23
CA GLU A 74 51.15 -1.98 -0.31
C GLU A 74 50.84 -0.55 0.16
N ILE A 75 49.58 -0.18 0.39
CA ILE A 75 49.18 1.19 0.78
C ILE A 75 48.82 1.30 2.26
N GLN A 76 48.92 0.19 3.02
CA GLN A 76 48.50 0.15 4.42
C GLN A 76 49.37 1.03 5.33
N HIS A 77 50.66 1.12 5.05
CA HIS A 77 51.60 1.99 5.75
C HIS A 77 51.22 3.49 5.65
N LEU A 78 50.54 3.90 4.57
CA LEU A 78 50.08 5.28 4.35
C LEU A 78 48.82 5.63 5.16
N LEU A 79 48.16 4.61 5.72
CA LEU A 79 46.94 4.73 6.52
C LEU A 79 47.25 4.83 8.02
N GLU A 80 48.47 4.48 8.44
CA GLU A 80 48.93 4.56 9.83
C GLU A 80 49.29 6.00 10.20
N PRO A 81 48.90 6.49 11.39
CA PRO A 81 49.21 7.84 11.81
C PRO A 81 50.72 7.98 12.01
N THR A 82 51.33 8.93 11.29
CA THR A 82 52.76 9.23 11.42
C THR A 82 52.94 10.48 12.27
N THR A 83 53.67 10.33 13.36
CA THR A 83 54.02 11.41 14.30
C THR A 83 55.45 11.85 14.05
N TYR A 84 55.64 13.13 13.74
CA TYR A 84 56.95 13.76 13.63
C TYR A 84 57.14 14.68 14.83
N ASP A 85 58.21 14.46 15.59
CA ASP A 85 58.57 15.28 16.73
C ASP A 85 59.63 16.29 16.29
N LEU A 86 59.25 17.57 16.24
CA LEU A 86 60.14 18.68 15.91
C LEU A 86 60.55 19.40 17.20
N PRO A 87 61.67 20.14 17.21
CA PRO A 87 62.20 20.77 18.44
C PRO A 87 61.20 21.63 19.21
N ASP A 88 60.23 22.25 18.52
CA ASP A 88 59.27 23.17 19.12
C ASP A 88 57.83 22.63 19.18
N HIS A 89 57.49 21.55 18.44
CA HIS A 89 56.13 21.00 18.38
C HIS A 89 56.06 19.61 17.73
N THR A 90 55.00 18.86 18.02
CA THR A 90 54.73 17.54 17.42
C THR A 90 53.63 17.64 16.35
N VAL A 91 53.89 17.12 15.15
CA VAL A 91 52.91 17.07 14.04
C VAL A 91 52.47 15.63 13.83
N THR A 92 51.17 15.37 13.90
CA THR A 92 50.58 14.05 13.63
C THR A 92 49.77 14.09 12.33
N ILE A 93 50.14 13.29 11.34
CA ILE A 93 49.40 13.15 10.08
C ILE A 93 48.42 12.00 10.25
N THR A 94 47.12 12.28 10.14
CA THR A 94 46.05 11.27 10.31
C THR A 94 44.92 11.54 9.30
N LYS A 95 44.12 10.52 9.00
CA LYS A 95 42.98 10.65 8.09
C LYS A 95 41.92 11.57 8.69
N VAL A 96 41.31 12.38 7.81
CA VAL A 96 40.21 13.30 8.15
C VAL A 96 39.02 12.60 8.83
N LYS A 97 38.80 11.31 8.54
CA LYS A 97 37.70 10.53 9.16
C LYS A 97 37.95 10.20 10.63
N ASP A 98 39.20 10.11 11.08
CA ASP A 98 39.54 9.76 12.45
C ASP A 98 39.59 11.02 13.35
N LEU A 99 39.67 12.22 12.75
CA LEU A 99 39.47 13.52 13.40
C LEU A 99 37.97 13.79 13.67
N THR A 100 37.31 12.92 14.44
CA THR A 100 35.89 13.10 14.83
C THR A 100 35.70 13.91 16.12
N SER A 101 36.79 14.30 16.78
CA SER A 101 36.75 15.01 18.07
C SER A 101 36.90 16.53 17.94
N ILE A 102 37.02 17.08 16.73
CA ILE A 102 37.10 18.53 16.50
C ILE A 102 35.87 18.93 15.69
N ASP A 103 35.03 19.76 16.31
CA ASP A 103 33.69 20.14 15.88
C ASP A 103 33.54 20.40 14.37
N CYS A 104 32.95 19.43 13.68
CA CYS A 104 32.27 19.61 12.40
C CYS A 104 30.80 19.21 12.59
N THR A 105 30.09 19.95 13.43
CA THR A 105 28.64 19.79 13.68
C THR A 105 27.79 20.63 12.71
N THR A 106 28.34 21.05 11.58
CA THR A 106 27.61 21.82 10.57
C THR A 106 27.21 20.91 9.41
N THR A 107 25.94 20.48 9.47
CA THR A 107 25.11 19.96 8.36
C THR A 107 25.17 18.49 7.97
N MET A 108 24.85 17.57 8.88
CA MET A 108 24.17 16.33 8.46
C MET A 108 22.88 16.18 9.28
N ASN A 109 21.89 16.98 8.89
CA ASN A 109 20.51 16.85 9.35
C ASN A 109 20.04 15.41 9.12
N MET A 110 19.78 14.74 10.25
CA MET A 110 19.02 13.51 10.36
C MET A 110 17.58 13.77 9.89
N ASP A 111 17.32 13.64 8.60
CA ASP A 111 15.95 13.57 8.11
C ASP A 111 15.86 12.64 6.89
N GLY A 112 15.71 11.35 7.18
CA GLY A 112 15.03 10.33 6.35
C GLY A 112 15.39 10.19 4.87
N THR A 113 16.46 10.81 4.40
CA THR A 113 16.81 10.87 2.98
C THR A 113 17.69 9.67 2.66
N VAL A 114 17.08 8.74 1.93
CA VAL A 114 17.75 7.68 1.16
C VAL A 114 19.04 8.25 0.57
N PRO A 115 20.21 7.59 0.71
CA PRO A 115 21.45 8.13 0.19
C PRO A 115 21.26 8.42 -1.29
N THR A 116 21.27 9.70 -1.65
CA THR A 116 21.27 10.13 -3.03
C THR A 116 22.62 9.70 -3.60
N PHE A 117 22.62 8.59 -4.32
CA PHE A 117 23.64 8.35 -5.34
C PHE A 117 23.68 9.61 -6.20
N SER A 118 24.80 10.33 -6.15
CA SER A 118 25.08 11.40 -7.09
C SER A 118 25.12 10.77 -8.49
N VAL A 119 24.00 10.85 -9.19
CA VAL A 119 23.97 10.62 -10.63
C VAL A 119 24.67 11.82 -11.24
N ALA A 120 26.00 11.74 -11.31
CA ALA A 120 26.81 12.61 -12.13
C ALA A 120 26.27 12.52 -13.56
N GLY A 121 25.73 13.63 -14.09
CA GLY A 121 25.35 13.74 -15.49
C GLY A 121 23.93 14.23 -15.81
N LYS A 122 23.10 14.62 -14.84
CA LYS A 122 21.79 15.25 -15.15
C LYS A 122 21.88 16.76 -15.01
N SER A 123 21.48 17.49 -16.04
CA SER A 123 21.42 18.96 -16.01
C SER A 123 20.47 19.43 -14.89
N GLN A 124 20.78 20.57 -14.29
CA GLN A 124 19.99 21.15 -13.20
C GLN A 124 18.49 21.27 -13.56
N ASP A 125 18.20 21.52 -14.84
CA ASP A 125 16.84 21.59 -15.38
C ASP A 125 16.05 20.28 -15.27
N GLU A 126 16.71 19.11 -15.37
CA GLU A 126 16.05 17.81 -15.20
C GLU A 126 15.69 17.55 -13.75
N VAL A 127 16.56 17.97 -12.82
CA VAL A 127 16.34 17.85 -11.38
C VAL A 127 15.15 18.71 -10.96
N ASP A 128 15.05 19.93 -11.50
CA ASP A 128 13.94 20.85 -11.21
C ASP A 128 12.61 20.40 -11.84
N LYS A 129 12.64 19.83 -13.05
CA LYS A 129 11.47 19.18 -13.66
C LYS A 129 10.99 18.00 -12.80
N LEU A 130 11.91 17.17 -12.28
CA LEU A 130 11.56 16.07 -11.38
C LEU A 130 10.94 16.58 -10.07
N ARG A 131 11.52 17.62 -9.46
CA ARG A 131 11.00 18.24 -8.24
C ARG A 131 9.59 18.78 -8.44
N LYS A 132 9.34 19.46 -9.57
CA LYS A 132 8.03 19.99 -9.93
C LYS A 132 7.00 18.86 -10.13
N LEU A 133 7.39 17.80 -10.84
CA LEU A 133 6.54 16.63 -11.06
C LEU A 133 6.17 15.92 -9.74
N ILE A 134 7.13 15.78 -8.82
CA ILE A 134 6.90 15.22 -7.48
C ILE A 134 5.92 16.10 -6.67
N LYS A 135 6.08 17.42 -6.72
CA LYS A 135 5.18 18.37 -6.04
C LYS A 135 3.76 18.30 -6.60
N ASP A 136 3.62 18.18 -7.91
CA ASP A 136 2.32 18.04 -8.59
C ASP A 136 1.63 16.70 -8.28
N LEU A 137 2.40 15.61 -8.20
CA LEU A 137 1.90 14.30 -7.76
C LEU A 137 1.40 14.34 -6.31
N LYS A 138 2.13 15.00 -5.41
CA LYS A 138 1.72 15.17 -4.00
C LYS A 138 0.44 15.99 -3.88
N THR A 139 0.34 17.11 -4.59
CA THR A 139 -0.86 17.98 -4.54
C THR A 139 -2.08 17.30 -5.17
N LYS A 140 -1.92 16.57 -6.28
CA LYS A 140 -3.01 15.74 -6.87
C LYS A 140 -3.49 14.68 -5.90
N ARG A 141 -2.58 14.00 -5.18
CA ARG A 141 -2.92 12.98 -4.18
C ARG A 141 -3.66 13.56 -2.97
N VAL A 142 -3.30 14.75 -2.50
CA VAL A 142 -4.03 15.44 -1.43
C VAL A 142 -5.43 15.84 -1.90
N LYS A 143 -5.56 16.41 -3.11
CA LYS A 143 -6.87 16.78 -3.70
C LYS A 143 -7.80 15.58 -3.86
N THR A 144 -7.31 14.41 -4.28
CA THR A 144 -8.14 13.19 -4.38
C THR A 144 -8.53 12.64 -3.01
N LEU A 145 -7.66 12.76 -2.00
CA LEU A 145 -7.96 12.36 -0.62
C LEU A 145 -9.03 13.26 0.02
N VAL A 146 -8.95 14.58 -0.21
CA VAL A 146 -9.95 15.55 0.26
C VAL A 146 -11.30 15.33 -0.42
N LYS A 147 -11.32 15.14 -1.76
CA LYS A 147 -12.54 14.82 -2.51
C LYS A 147 -13.19 13.51 -2.04
N SER A 148 -12.41 12.47 -1.73
CA SER A 148 -12.95 11.19 -1.25
C SER A 148 -13.49 11.28 0.18
N LYS A 149 -12.87 12.07 1.07
CA LYS A 149 -13.41 12.38 2.40
C LYS A 149 -14.72 13.17 2.33
N ALA A 150 -14.75 14.25 1.54
CA ALA A 150 -15.96 15.07 1.35
C ALA A 150 -17.12 14.25 0.77
N HIS A 151 -16.88 13.43 -0.25
CA HIS A 151 -17.90 12.53 -0.80
C HIS A 151 -18.35 11.46 0.21
N GLY A 152 -17.45 11.02 1.10
CA GLY A 152 -17.77 10.12 2.21
C GLY A 152 -18.72 10.75 3.22
N GLU A 153 -18.53 12.02 3.56
CA GLU A 153 -19.39 12.77 4.49
C GLU A 153 -20.77 13.06 3.90
N ILE A 154 -20.84 13.51 2.64
CA ILE A 154 -22.11 13.72 1.92
C ILE A 154 -22.92 12.42 1.89
N LYS A 155 -22.27 11.28 1.60
CA LYS A 155 -22.93 9.96 1.57
C LYS A 155 -23.37 9.50 2.96
N ARG A 156 -22.64 9.86 4.02
CA ARG A 156 -23.06 9.62 5.42
C ARG A 156 -24.27 10.45 5.79
N HIS A 157 -24.32 11.72 5.39
CA HIS A 157 -25.46 12.61 5.63
C HIS A 157 -26.73 12.09 4.95
N GLN A 158 -26.67 11.78 3.65
CA GLN A 158 -27.80 11.20 2.91
C GLN A 158 -28.30 9.89 3.53
N ARG A 159 -27.40 9.03 4.03
CA ARG A 159 -27.78 7.81 4.75
C ARG A 159 -28.52 8.10 6.06
N LYS A 160 -28.09 9.11 6.82
CA LYS A 160 -28.78 9.52 8.06
C LYS A 160 -30.19 10.04 7.75
N GLU A 161 -30.34 10.91 6.74
CA GLU A 161 -31.63 11.42 6.29
C GLU A 161 -32.57 10.30 5.83
N ASN A 162 -32.09 9.40 4.98
CA ASN A 162 -32.88 8.27 4.49
C ASN A 162 -33.30 7.33 5.63
N LYS A 163 -32.42 7.08 6.61
CA LYS A 163 -32.76 6.29 7.80
C LYS A 163 -33.83 6.98 8.65
N GLN A 164 -33.81 8.30 8.77
CA GLN A 164 -34.83 9.07 9.48
C GLN A 164 -36.17 9.07 8.75
N LYS A 165 -36.16 9.25 7.42
CA LYS A 165 -37.37 9.13 6.56
C LYS A 165 -38.00 7.73 6.68
N ALA A 166 -37.19 6.67 6.60
CA ALA A 166 -37.67 5.30 6.78
C ALA A 166 -38.30 5.05 8.17
N ARG A 167 -37.69 5.60 9.24
CA ARG A 167 -38.27 5.55 10.59
C ARG A 167 -39.62 6.25 10.67
N ARG A 168 -39.77 7.45 10.07
CA ARG A 168 -41.04 8.20 10.02
C ARG A 168 -42.12 7.40 9.28
N MET A 169 -41.79 6.84 8.11
CA MET A 169 -42.72 6.00 7.34
C MET A 169 -43.19 4.78 8.12
N ARG A 170 -42.27 4.09 8.83
CA ARG A 170 -42.62 2.94 9.67
C ARG A 170 -43.57 3.32 10.81
N GLN A 171 -43.36 4.47 11.45
CA GLN A 171 -44.25 4.96 12.51
C GLN A 171 -45.65 5.29 11.98
N LEU A 172 -45.75 5.94 10.82
CA LEU A 172 -47.02 6.24 10.17
C LEU A 172 -47.78 4.97 9.82
N PHE A 173 -47.10 3.98 9.24
CA PHE A 173 -47.68 2.68 8.93
C PHE A 173 -48.22 1.98 10.20
N GLN A 174 -47.43 1.93 11.27
CA GLN A 174 -47.87 1.34 12.55
C GLN A 174 -49.09 2.06 13.15
N LYS A 175 -49.14 3.40 13.07
CA LYS A 175 -50.31 4.18 13.50
C LYS A 175 -51.55 3.86 12.65
N GLY A 176 -51.39 3.70 11.34
CA GLY A 176 -52.45 3.28 10.42
C GLY A 176 -53.02 1.90 10.79
N VAL A 177 -52.14 0.91 11.00
CA VAL A 177 -52.53 -0.46 11.41
C VAL A 177 -53.24 -0.47 12.76
N LYS A 178 -52.83 0.37 13.72
CA LYS A 178 -53.53 0.50 15.01
C LYS A 178 -54.93 1.10 14.86
N LYS A 179 -55.09 2.11 14.00
CA LYS A 179 -56.40 2.73 13.71
C LYS A 179 -57.36 1.73 13.05
N THR A 180 -56.90 0.93 12.09
CA THR A 180 -57.74 -0.08 11.42
C THR A 180 -58.17 -1.18 12.38
N LYS A 181 -57.25 -1.70 13.23
CA LYS A 181 -57.60 -2.66 14.30
C LYS A 181 -58.69 -2.12 15.25
N LYS A 182 -58.55 -0.87 15.70
CA LYS A 182 -59.53 -0.24 16.60
C LYS A 182 -60.90 -0.04 15.94
N LYS A 183 -60.92 0.27 14.63
CA LYS A 183 -62.16 0.40 13.84
C LYS A 183 -62.86 -0.95 13.65
N ASN A 184 -62.11 -2.02 13.40
CA ASN A 184 -62.67 -3.38 13.29
C ASN A 184 -63.21 -3.89 14.63
N GLN A 185 -62.54 -3.64 15.75
CA GLN A 185 -63.05 -4.00 17.08
C GLN A 185 -64.35 -3.25 17.43
N LYS A 186 -64.51 -1.99 17.02
CA LYS A 186 -65.76 -1.22 17.20
C LYS A 186 -66.92 -1.77 16.35
N LYS A 187 -66.62 -2.33 15.17
CA LYS A 187 -67.63 -2.95 14.30
C LYS A 187 -68.11 -4.31 14.81
N GLN A 188 -67.28 -5.04 15.56
CA GLN A 188 -67.65 -6.34 16.14
C GLN A 188 -68.43 -6.22 17.48
N LYS A 189 -68.53 -5.01 18.04
CA LYS A 189 -69.24 -4.73 19.30
C LYS A 189 -70.58 -3.99 19.10
N LYS A 190 -71.02 -3.82 17.85
CA LYS A 190 -72.35 -3.37 17.46
C LYS A 190 -73.04 -4.52 16.75
#